data_AF-A0A3B8RTN8-F1
#
_entry.id   AF-A0A3B8RTN8-F1
#
_cell.length_a   1.000
_cell.length_b   1.000
_cell.length_c   1.000
_cell.angle_alpha   90.00
_cell.angle_beta   90.00
_cell.angle_gamma   90.00
#
_symmetry.space_group_name_H-M   'P 1'
#
loop_
_entity.id
_entity.type
_entity.pdbx_description
1 polymer ?
#
loop_
_entity_poly.entity_id
_entity_poly.type
_entity_poly.pdbx_seq_one_letter_code
_entity_poly.pdbx_strand_id
1 'polypeptide(L)'
;MSENNNSLATQKLIVGIFSILLLIILIIVAAVEMKQTMVPELIVDISGENKNCVSCHIEKGIAVKSIDLWKKSLHAEMSISCVDCHTAKEGDFDAFFCPESDFLVARHPTPKDCAECHEQQVNEFADSKHAHQFWLIKNTDRSVFENPISTRHGCEQCHNIGNLWPDGSVGECDACHPKHSFSKAVARQPETCGECHIGPDHPQIEIYLESKHGNIFRSQEKKLDLNYSSKDGKPIPIDVPVCTTCHMDGNETQPMTHNVSARLAWESQAAWSFRTVWLEESLGNWEMKRSRMESICKSCHAPDFIQTYLLTADLINLQYNEIRRIIVGMNKKLTEKGMVSRLEKDGKFYSDPVLTGWDEESEYLMYHAWHHEGRRFRFGAEMMGADYTQWHGIWEVQDDMVNMFKFAAERGDPEAKKWVQSNDPIKFAPYALYDIPGNSWGINVLSNTFPYVYNAYPDYWERIKANVKAAYENGLLSEAQWLSWSKRYENKEHYLGTKYNVDSVYKIYTDRDNLDTKSMNKKAVELKLPGKPFWSW
;
A
#
# COMPACT_ATOMS: atom_id res chain seq x y z
N MET A 1 48.70 -53.72 39.12
CA MET A 1 48.71 -53.04 37.80
C MET A 1 48.05 -53.90 36.71
N SER A 2 46.84 -54.42 36.89
CA SER A 2 46.14 -55.16 35.81
C SER A 2 44.63 -54.90 35.68
N GLU A 3 43.97 -54.23 36.64
CA GLU A 3 42.52 -53.94 36.52
C GLU A 3 42.19 -52.67 35.73
N ASN A 4 43.11 -51.70 35.63
CA ASN A 4 42.83 -50.41 34.98
C ASN A 4 42.93 -50.40 33.44
N ASN A 5 43.58 -51.39 32.83
CA ASN A 5 43.72 -51.45 31.36
C ASN A 5 42.45 -51.94 30.65
N ASN A 6 41.62 -52.76 31.32
CA ASN A 6 40.39 -53.29 30.74
C ASN A 6 39.27 -52.23 30.67
N SER A 7 39.23 -51.33 31.66
CA SER A 7 38.30 -50.18 31.70
C SER A 7 38.56 -49.20 30.55
N LEU A 8 39.83 -48.82 30.34
CA LEU A 8 40.20 -47.86 29.29
C LEU A 8 39.97 -48.43 27.88
N ALA A 9 40.25 -49.72 27.66
CA ALA A 9 39.98 -50.38 26.38
C ALA A 9 38.47 -50.45 26.08
N THR A 10 37.65 -50.75 27.10
CA THR A 10 36.19 -50.78 26.99
C THR A 10 35.63 -49.38 26.71
N GLN A 11 36.13 -48.34 27.38
CA GLN A 11 35.74 -46.95 27.11
C GLN A 11 36.10 -46.51 25.69
N LYS A 12 37.31 -46.84 25.20
CA LYS A 12 37.72 -46.54 23.82
C LYS A 12 36.86 -47.27 22.79
N LEU A 13 36.49 -48.53 23.06
CA LEU A 13 35.58 -49.30 22.21
C LEU A 13 34.18 -48.67 22.16
N ILE A 14 33.63 -48.30 23.32
CA ILE A 14 32.32 -47.66 23.42
C ILE A 14 32.32 -46.31 22.69
N VAL A 15 33.33 -45.46 22.91
CA VAL A 15 33.48 -44.19 22.20
C VAL A 15 33.63 -44.42 20.70
N GLY A 16 34.38 -45.42 20.28
CA GLY A 16 34.52 -45.81 18.87
C GLY A 16 33.20 -46.22 18.24
N ILE A 17 32.41 -47.06 18.92
CA ILE A 17 31.08 -47.49 18.47
C ILE A 17 30.13 -46.30 18.37
N PHE A 18 30.03 -45.45 19.40
CA PHE A 18 29.18 -44.26 19.35
C PHE A 18 29.61 -43.25 18.29
N SER A 19 30.92 -43.11 18.04
CA SER A 19 31.44 -42.23 16.99
C SER A 19 31.07 -42.73 15.59
N ILE A 20 31.16 -44.06 15.36
CA ILE A 20 30.72 -44.68 14.10
C ILE A 20 29.21 -44.53 13.94
N LEU A 21 28.44 -44.75 15.01
CA LEU A 21 26.99 -44.67 14.98
C LEU A 21 26.52 -43.23 14.72
N LEU A 22 27.18 -42.23 15.31
CA LEU A 22 26.98 -40.81 15.02
C LEU A 22 27.32 -40.47 13.56
N LEU A 23 28.43 -40.97 13.03
CA LEU A 23 28.82 -40.75 11.63
C LEU A 23 27.77 -41.33 10.66
N ILE A 24 27.27 -42.53 10.94
CA ILE A 24 26.21 -43.16 10.13
C ILE A 24 24.94 -42.32 10.18
N ILE A 25 24.53 -41.84 11.36
CA ILE A 25 23.36 -40.96 11.49
C ILE A 25 23.56 -39.67 10.70
N LEU A 26 24.72 -39.03 10.79
CA LEU A 26 25.02 -37.80 10.06
C LEU A 26 25.01 -38.02 8.54
N ILE A 27 25.51 -39.16 8.05
CA ILE A 27 25.44 -39.51 6.61
C ILE A 27 23.99 -39.72 6.17
N ILE A 28 23.17 -40.39 6.99
CA ILE A 28 21.75 -40.59 6.70
C ILE A 28 21.01 -39.25 6.67
N VAL A 29 21.23 -38.38 7.67
CA VAL A 29 20.63 -37.03 7.71
C VAL A 29 21.07 -36.23 6.50
N ALA A 30 22.37 -36.22 6.16
CA ALA A 30 22.88 -35.54 4.98
C ALA A 30 22.26 -36.08 3.68
N ALA A 31 22.06 -37.40 3.56
CA ALA A 31 21.43 -38.00 2.39
C ALA A 31 19.93 -37.66 2.28
N VAL A 32 19.22 -37.62 3.41
CA VAL A 32 17.80 -37.21 3.46
C VAL A 32 17.67 -35.73 3.12
N GLU A 33 18.50 -34.87 3.72
CA GLU A 33 18.56 -33.44 3.42
C GLU A 33 18.94 -33.19 1.97
N MET A 34 19.95 -33.90 1.42
CA MET A 34 20.29 -33.84 0.00
C MET A 34 19.10 -34.24 -0.87
N LYS A 35 18.40 -35.33 -0.55
CA LYS A 35 17.23 -35.76 -1.32
C LYS A 35 16.05 -34.76 -1.21
N GLN A 36 15.88 -34.11 -0.07
CA GLN A 36 14.87 -33.06 0.14
C GLN A 36 15.26 -31.74 -0.54
N THR A 37 16.55 -31.46 -0.72
CA THR A 37 17.07 -30.23 -1.36
C THR A 37 17.37 -30.38 -2.86
N MET A 38 17.46 -31.62 -3.37
CA MET A 38 17.57 -31.88 -4.80
C MET A 38 16.23 -31.58 -5.49
N VAL A 39 16.11 -30.36 -6.00
CA VAL A 39 15.10 -30.01 -6.99
C VAL A 39 15.46 -30.75 -8.29
N PRO A 40 14.56 -31.54 -8.88
CA PRO A 40 14.81 -32.16 -10.19
C PRO A 40 15.24 -31.09 -11.19
N GLU A 41 16.37 -31.29 -11.85
CA GLU A 41 16.80 -30.39 -12.93
C GLU A 41 15.80 -30.56 -14.07
N LEU A 42 15.07 -29.49 -14.39
CA LEU A 42 14.07 -29.50 -15.45
C LEU A 42 14.74 -29.87 -16.77
N ILE A 43 14.29 -30.96 -17.39
CA ILE A 43 14.73 -31.34 -18.74
C ILE A 43 13.96 -30.45 -19.71
N VAL A 44 14.50 -29.26 -19.96
CA VAL A 44 13.98 -28.32 -20.96
C VAL A 44 14.41 -28.80 -22.34
N ASP A 45 13.48 -28.88 -23.29
CA ASP A 45 13.82 -29.14 -24.68
C ASP A 45 14.49 -27.90 -25.30
N ILE A 46 15.77 -28.03 -25.63
CA ILE A 46 16.56 -27.01 -26.32
C ILE A 46 16.90 -27.57 -27.70
N SER A 47 15.90 -27.59 -28.57
CA SER A 47 15.98 -28.09 -29.93
C SER A 47 15.73 -26.98 -30.96
N GLY A 48 15.86 -27.31 -32.25
CA GLY A 48 15.56 -26.40 -33.36
C GLY A 48 16.32 -25.06 -33.31
N GLU A 49 15.63 -23.98 -33.68
CA GLU A 49 16.15 -22.62 -33.75
C GLU A 49 16.59 -22.09 -32.38
N ASN A 50 15.86 -22.46 -31.31
CA ASN A 50 16.16 -22.06 -29.94
C ASN A 50 17.55 -22.52 -29.47
N LYS A 51 18.00 -23.69 -29.94
CA LYS A 51 19.34 -24.20 -29.63
C LYS A 51 20.43 -23.26 -30.14
N ASN A 52 20.24 -22.63 -31.30
CA ASN A 52 21.20 -21.69 -31.86
C ASN A 52 21.25 -20.42 -31.01
N CYS A 53 20.08 -19.89 -30.61
CA CYS A 53 19.98 -18.74 -29.72
C CYS A 53 20.71 -19.00 -28.39
N VAL A 54 20.34 -20.08 -27.70
CA VAL A 54 20.89 -20.43 -26.38
C VAL A 54 22.39 -20.72 -26.46
N SER A 55 22.84 -21.52 -27.43
CA SER A 55 24.25 -21.91 -27.52
C SER A 55 25.15 -20.71 -27.84
N CYS A 56 24.76 -19.88 -28.81
CA CYS A 56 25.53 -18.70 -29.19
C CYS A 56 25.57 -17.67 -28.04
N HIS A 57 24.44 -17.42 -27.38
CA HIS A 57 24.41 -16.50 -26.24
C HIS A 57 25.25 -16.99 -25.06
N ILE A 58 25.23 -18.29 -24.76
CA ILE A 58 26.10 -18.87 -23.72
C ILE A 58 27.58 -18.76 -24.12
N GLU A 59 27.93 -19.16 -25.33
CA GLU A 59 29.31 -19.13 -25.83
C GLU A 59 29.90 -17.72 -25.82
N LYS A 60 29.10 -16.71 -26.19
CA LYS A 60 29.51 -15.30 -26.22
C LYS A 60 29.31 -14.56 -24.90
N GLY A 61 28.74 -15.20 -23.87
CA GLY A 61 28.48 -14.57 -22.58
C GLY A 61 27.36 -13.52 -22.59
N ILE A 62 26.43 -13.58 -23.55
CA ILE A 62 25.33 -12.63 -23.74
C ILE A 62 24.11 -13.11 -22.94
N ALA A 63 23.68 -12.32 -21.95
CA ALA A 63 22.45 -12.58 -21.18
C ALA A 63 22.36 -14.01 -20.58
N VAL A 64 23.50 -14.61 -20.21
CA VAL A 64 23.58 -16.00 -19.69
C VAL A 64 22.64 -16.22 -18.50
N LYS A 65 22.50 -15.23 -17.62
CA LYS A 65 21.58 -15.32 -16.48
C LYS A 65 20.11 -15.21 -16.84
N SER A 66 19.77 -14.47 -17.90
CA SER A 66 18.42 -14.50 -18.48
C SER A 66 18.07 -15.89 -19.00
N ILE A 67 19.04 -16.57 -19.63
CA ILE A 67 18.87 -17.97 -20.09
C ILE A 67 18.70 -18.90 -18.88
N ASP A 68 19.50 -18.74 -17.82
CA ASP A 68 19.35 -19.53 -16.59
C ASP A 68 17.98 -19.33 -15.93
N LEU A 69 17.40 -18.13 -16.00
CA LEU A 69 16.05 -17.83 -15.51
C LEU A 69 14.97 -18.44 -16.42
N TRP A 70 15.11 -18.29 -17.74
CA TRP A 70 14.19 -18.88 -18.71
C TRP A 70 14.12 -20.40 -18.57
N LYS A 71 15.26 -21.09 -18.42
CA LYS A 71 15.31 -22.55 -18.21
C LYS A 71 14.53 -23.04 -16.98
N LYS A 72 14.25 -22.15 -16.02
CA LYS A 72 13.50 -22.45 -14.79
C LYS A 72 12.05 -21.93 -14.84
N SER A 73 11.65 -21.34 -15.96
CA SER A 73 10.32 -20.76 -16.15
C SER A 73 9.35 -21.81 -16.67
N LEU A 74 8.06 -21.61 -16.38
CA LEU A 74 6.99 -22.43 -16.95
C LEU A 74 6.95 -22.32 -18.49
N HIS A 75 7.39 -21.20 -19.06
CA HIS A 75 7.51 -21.05 -20.52
C HIS A 75 8.47 -22.07 -21.11
N ALA A 76 9.65 -22.27 -20.50
CA ALA A 76 10.58 -23.30 -20.95
C ALA A 76 10.04 -24.72 -20.77
N GLU A 77 9.33 -24.99 -19.67
CA GLU A 77 8.65 -26.28 -19.44
C GLU A 77 7.57 -26.57 -20.48
N MET A 78 6.91 -25.53 -20.98
CA MET A 78 5.89 -25.59 -22.02
C MET A 78 6.44 -25.45 -23.45
N SER A 79 7.77 -25.55 -23.61
CA SER A 79 8.48 -25.43 -24.89
C SER A 79 8.30 -24.09 -25.60
N ILE A 80 8.01 -23.00 -24.86
CA ILE A 80 8.06 -21.63 -25.38
C ILE A 80 9.52 -21.18 -25.39
N SER A 81 10.04 -20.99 -26.58
CA SER A 81 11.43 -20.67 -26.91
C SER A 81 11.72 -19.17 -26.92
N CYS A 82 12.99 -18.79 -27.09
CA CYS A 82 13.37 -17.39 -27.21
C CYS A 82 12.70 -16.71 -28.41
N VAL A 83 12.61 -17.40 -29.55
CA VAL A 83 12.05 -16.84 -30.79
C VAL A 83 10.54 -16.69 -30.73
N ASP A 84 9.84 -17.47 -29.91
CA ASP A 84 8.38 -17.33 -29.76
C ASP A 84 7.98 -15.98 -29.15
N CYS A 85 8.87 -15.34 -28.37
CA CYS A 85 8.65 -14.00 -27.85
C CYS A 85 9.43 -12.92 -28.59
N HIS A 86 10.58 -13.25 -29.16
CA HIS A 86 11.49 -12.28 -29.78
C HIS A 86 11.41 -12.27 -31.32
N THR A 87 10.49 -12.99 -31.97
CA THR A 87 10.37 -12.87 -33.43
C THR A 87 9.78 -11.52 -33.80
N ALA A 88 10.40 -10.83 -34.76
CA ALA A 88 9.86 -9.60 -35.35
C ALA A 88 9.48 -9.79 -36.82
N LYS A 89 8.60 -8.93 -37.30
CA LYS A 89 8.28 -8.75 -38.72
C LYS A 89 9.04 -7.56 -39.28
N GLU A 90 9.25 -7.57 -40.59
CA GLU A 90 9.86 -6.43 -41.27
C GLU A 90 9.00 -5.17 -41.07
N GLY A 91 9.63 -4.11 -40.56
CA GLY A 91 8.95 -2.84 -40.29
C GLY A 91 8.45 -2.67 -38.85
N ASP A 92 8.58 -3.69 -37.99
CA ASP A 92 8.33 -3.50 -36.55
C ASP A 92 9.34 -2.49 -35.98
N PHE A 93 8.90 -1.67 -35.02
CA PHE A 93 9.67 -0.50 -34.54
C PHE A 93 10.96 -0.87 -33.81
N ASP A 94 11.04 -2.10 -33.30
CA ASP A 94 12.15 -2.65 -32.53
C ASP A 94 12.83 -3.84 -33.23
N ALA A 95 12.48 -4.10 -34.50
CA ALA A 95 13.07 -5.16 -35.30
C ALA A 95 14.55 -4.89 -35.59
N PHE A 96 15.38 -5.91 -35.42
CA PHE A 96 16.77 -5.91 -35.87
C PHE A 96 17.22 -7.30 -36.30
N PHE A 97 18.13 -7.37 -37.27
CA PHE A 97 18.78 -8.64 -37.63
C PHE A 97 19.80 -9.02 -36.56
N CYS A 98 19.73 -10.26 -36.09
CA CYS A 98 20.72 -10.81 -35.17
C CYS A 98 22.12 -10.70 -35.79
N PRO A 99 23.15 -10.18 -35.09
CA PRO A 99 24.49 -10.05 -35.68
C PRO A 99 25.15 -11.39 -36.06
N GLU A 100 24.69 -12.50 -35.50
CA GLU A 100 25.28 -13.83 -35.64
C GLU A 100 24.40 -14.81 -36.42
N SER A 101 23.24 -14.36 -36.94
CA SER A 101 22.30 -15.20 -37.70
C SER A 101 21.35 -14.34 -38.55
N ASP A 102 20.66 -14.95 -39.51
CA ASP A 102 19.68 -14.23 -40.34
C ASP A 102 18.31 -14.04 -39.66
N PHE A 103 18.19 -14.33 -38.36
CA PHE A 103 16.95 -14.12 -37.63
C PHE A 103 16.64 -12.64 -37.47
N LEU A 104 15.43 -12.25 -37.87
CA LEU A 104 14.85 -10.94 -37.58
C LEU A 104 14.15 -11.00 -36.22
N VAL A 105 14.64 -10.23 -35.26
CA VAL A 105 14.19 -10.30 -33.87
C VAL A 105 13.74 -8.94 -33.33
N ALA A 106 12.78 -8.98 -32.41
CA ALA A 106 12.25 -7.88 -31.62
C ALA A 106 13.13 -7.67 -30.39
N ARG A 107 13.56 -6.42 -30.16
CA ARG A 107 14.32 -6.05 -28.96
C ARG A 107 13.43 -5.98 -27.71
N HIS A 108 12.16 -5.65 -27.90
CA HIS A 108 11.20 -5.33 -26.84
C HIS A 108 9.88 -6.07 -27.11
N PRO A 109 9.73 -7.32 -26.64
CA PRO A 109 8.44 -7.99 -26.64
C PRO A 109 7.40 -7.12 -25.90
N THR A 110 6.29 -6.82 -26.56
CA THR A 110 5.23 -5.92 -26.06
C THR A 110 4.04 -6.72 -25.53
N PRO A 111 3.04 -6.08 -24.91
CA PRO A 111 1.79 -6.75 -24.57
C PRO A 111 1.08 -7.39 -25.78
N LYS A 112 1.33 -6.93 -27.01
CA LYS A 112 0.75 -7.52 -28.23
C LYS A 112 1.28 -8.92 -28.49
N ASP A 113 2.58 -9.14 -28.29
CA ASP A 113 3.20 -10.46 -28.41
C ASP A 113 2.68 -11.39 -27.31
N CYS A 114 2.50 -10.85 -26.10
CA CYS A 114 1.90 -11.59 -24.99
C CYS A 114 0.45 -12.00 -25.32
N ALA A 115 -0.31 -11.16 -26.02
CA ALA A 115 -1.72 -11.37 -26.32
C ALA A 115 -1.96 -12.55 -27.29
N GLU A 116 -0.95 -13.02 -28.01
CA GLU A 116 -1.07 -14.23 -28.85
C GLU A 116 -1.46 -15.46 -28.01
N CYS A 117 -1.04 -15.51 -26.74
CA CYS A 117 -1.39 -16.58 -25.79
C CYS A 117 -2.18 -16.09 -24.56
N HIS A 118 -2.07 -14.81 -24.19
CA HIS A 118 -2.61 -14.23 -22.96
C HIS A 118 -3.56 -13.04 -23.20
N GLU A 119 -4.36 -13.11 -24.27
CA GLU A 119 -5.31 -12.07 -24.69
C GLU A 119 -6.17 -11.55 -23.52
N GLN A 120 -6.74 -12.45 -22.71
CA GLN A 120 -7.56 -12.06 -21.56
C GLN A 120 -6.79 -11.16 -20.58
N GLN A 121 -5.58 -11.55 -20.19
CA GLN A 121 -4.79 -10.81 -19.21
C GLN A 121 -4.35 -9.45 -19.75
N VAL A 122 -4.00 -9.40 -21.03
CA VAL A 122 -3.61 -8.15 -21.72
C VAL A 122 -4.80 -7.20 -21.79
N ASN A 123 -6.00 -7.68 -22.15
CA ASN A 123 -7.20 -6.85 -22.21
C ASN A 123 -7.61 -6.33 -20.81
N GLU A 124 -7.60 -7.21 -19.80
CA GLU A 124 -7.88 -6.82 -18.42
C GLU A 124 -6.88 -5.76 -17.91
N PHE A 125 -5.59 -5.90 -18.25
CA PHE A 125 -4.57 -4.92 -17.90
C PHE A 125 -4.81 -3.58 -18.61
N ALA A 126 -5.10 -3.61 -19.92
CA ALA A 126 -5.33 -2.41 -20.74
C ALA A 126 -6.53 -1.57 -20.24
N ASP A 127 -7.54 -2.22 -19.66
CA ASP A 127 -8.69 -1.56 -19.02
C ASP A 127 -8.36 -0.96 -17.63
N SER A 128 -7.24 -1.36 -17.04
CA SER A 128 -6.88 -0.94 -15.69
C SER A 128 -6.33 0.49 -15.65
N LYS A 129 -6.36 1.12 -14.47
CA LYS A 129 -5.67 2.40 -14.27
C LYS A 129 -4.15 2.31 -14.39
N HIS A 130 -3.54 1.13 -14.31
CA HIS A 130 -2.10 0.99 -14.57
C HIS A 130 -1.77 1.21 -16.06
N ALA A 131 -2.71 0.96 -16.97
CA ALA A 131 -2.55 1.30 -18.38
C ALA A 131 -2.78 2.80 -18.67
N HIS A 132 -3.27 3.58 -17.71
CA HIS A 132 -3.52 5.00 -17.93
C HIS A 132 -2.22 5.81 -17.88
N GLN A 133 -1.83 6.32 -19.04
CA GLN A 133 -0.55 7.00 -19.29
C GLN A 133 -0.39 8.39 -18.67
N PHE A 134 -1.34 8.82 -17.83
CA PHE A 134 -1.41 10.18 -17.30
C PHE A 134 -0.08 10.67 -16.74
N TRP A 135 0.62 9.81 -15.99
CA TRP A 135 1.88 10.15 -15.36
C TRP A 135 3.03 10.26 -16.37
N LEU A 136 3.09 9.41 -17.40
CA LEU A 136 4.08 9.52 -18.47
C LEU A 136 3.92 10.80 -19.30
N ILE A 137 2.67 11.22 -19.55
CA ILE A 137 2.38 12.40 -20.38
C ILE A 137 2.58 13.70 -19.59
N LYS A 138 2.07 13.77 -18.35
CA LYS A 138 2.17 14.98 -17.50
C LYS A 138 3.54 15.25 -16.92
N ASN A 139 4.46 14.29 -16.98
CA ASN A 139 5.86 14.45 -16.59
C ASN A 139 6.55 15.64 -17.27
N THR A 140 6.13 15.99 -18.49
CA THR A 140 6.67 17.13 -19.24
C THR A 140 6.46 18.47 -18.55
N ASP A 141 5.32 18.67 -17.88
CA ASP A 141 5.03 19.91 -17.14
C ASP A 141 5.83 20.01 -15.83
N ARG A 142 6.19 18.88 -15.21
CA ARG A 142 6.94 18.85 -13.93
C ARG A 142 8.43 19.12 -14.10
N SER A 143 8.90 19.05 -15.33
CA SER A 143 10.32 18.97 -15.66
C SER A 143 11.16 20.17 -15.20
N VAL A 144 10.51 21.28 -14.85
CA VAL A 144 11.15 22.48 -14.27
C VAL A 144 11.60 22.25 -12.83
N PHE A 145 10.83 21.50 -12.04
CA PHE A 145 11.15 21.15 -10.65
C PHE A 145 11.82 19.78 -10.55
N GLU A 146 11.28 18.81 -11.28
CA GLU A 146 11.81 17.46 -11.43
C GLU A 146 12.61 17.41 -12.74
N ASN A 147 13.89 17.77 -12.73
CA ASN A 147 14.69 17.85 -13.96
C ASN A 147 14.48 16.63 -14.89
N PRO A 148 14.42 16.79 -16.23
CA PRO A 148 14.03 15.71 -17.15
C PRO A 148 14.79 14.40 -16.96
N ILE A 149 16.07 14.46 -16.60
CA ILE A 149 16.88 13.26 -16.35
C ILE A 149 16.44 12.51 -15.09
N SER A 150 16.02 13.23 -14.04
CA SER A 150 15.46 12.67 -12.82
C SER A 150 14.09 12.07 -13.10
N THR A 151 13.25 12.73 -13.91
CA THR A 151 11.96 12.18 -14.34
C THR A 151 12.11 10.88 -15.11
N ARG A 152 13.07 10.82 -16.05
CA ARG A 152 13.39 9.59 -16.80
C ARG A 152 13.89 8.46 -15.92
N HIS A 153 14.63 8.77 -14.86
CA HIS A 153 15.18 7.74 -13.98
C HIS A 153 14.31 7.40 -12.77
N GLY A 154 13.40 8.28 -12.35
CA GLY A 154 12.52 8.05 -11.20
C GLY A 154 11.08 7.77 -11.63
N CYS A 155 10.42 8.79 -12.17
CA CYS A 155 8.99 8.70 -12.52
C CYS A 155 8.73 7.67 -13.62
N GLU A 156 9.53 7.68 -14.69
CA GLU A 156 9.36 6.74 -15.80
C GLU A 156 9.67 5.29 -15.36
N GLN A 157 10.59 5.04 -14.42
CA GLN A 157 10.83 3.67 -13.95
C GLN A 157 9.57 3.02 -13.37
N CYS A 158 8.79 3.75 -12.57
CA CYS A 158 7.55 3.23 -12.01
C CYS A 158 6.36 3.32 -12.98
N HIS A 159 6.24 4.44 -13.71
CA HIS A 159 5.06 4.71 -14.54
C HIS A 159 5.12 4.11 -15.95
N ASN A 160 6.27 3.58 -16.39
CA ASN A 160 6.39 2.87 -17.67
C ASN A 160 5.56 1.58 -17.71
N ILE A 161 5.02 1.12 -16.58
CA ILE A 161 3.97 0.09 -16.55
C ILE A 161 2.77 0.46 -17.42
N GLY A 162 2.50 1.75 -17.67
CA GLY A 162 1.45 2.24 -18.56
C GLY A 162 1.95 2.72 -19.93
N ASN A 163 3.09 2.23 -20.39
CA ASN A 163 3.67 2.64 -21.68
C ASN A 163 2.73 2.34 -22.86
N LEU A 164 2.63 3.25 -23.84
CA LEU A 164 1.96 2.99 -25.12
C LEU A 164 3.04 2.72 -26.16
N TRP A 165 3.05 1.49 -26.64
CA TRP A 165 4.00 1.04 -27.63
C TRP A 165 3.61 1.50 -29.04
N PRO A 166 4.57 1.66 -29.96
CA PRO A 166 4.29 2.03 -31.35
C PRO A 166 3.38 1.06 -32.11
N ASP A 167 3.27 -0.18 -31.64
CA ASP A 167 2.37 -1.21 -32.20
C ASP A 167 0.90 -1.07 -31.76
N GLY A 168 0.61 -0.05 -30.93
CA GLY A 168 -0.70 0.30 -30.38
C GLY A 168 -1.04 -0.40 -29.06
N SER A 169 -0.20 -1.31 -28.58
CA SER A 169 -0.43 -2.00 -27.30
C SER A 169 -0.04 -1.11 -26.12
N VAL A 170 -0.67 -1.33 -24.96
CA VAL A 170 -0.43 -0.57 -23.73
C VAL A 170 -0.03 -1.51 -22.61
N GLY A 171 1.05 -1.16 -21.90
CA GLY A 171 1.50 -1.86 -20.72
C GLY A 171 2.93 -2.36 -20.76
N GLU A 172 3.42 -2.79 -19.60
CA GLU A 172 4.64 -3.59 -19.49
C GLU A 172 4.34 -4.84 -18.65
N CYS A 173 4.31 -5.99 -19.31
CA CYS A 173 3.85 -7.24 -18.71
C CYS A 173 4.89 -7.86 -17.74
N ASP A 174 6.12 -7.35 -17.68
CA ASP A 174 7.13 -7.86 -16.78
C ASP A 174 7.27 -7.09 -15.45
N ALA A 175 6.46 -6.05 -15.25
CA ALA A 175 6.52 -5.21 -14.06
C ALA A 175 6.28 -6.00 -12.76
N CYS A 176 5.43 -7.04 -12.79
CA CYS A 176 5.14 -7.85 -11.59
C CYS A 176 5.85 -9.21 -11.60
N HIS A 177 5.87 -9.90 -12.73
CA HIS A 177 6.54 -11.20 -12.90
C HIS A 177 7.69 -11.04 -13.92
N PRO A 178 8.90 -10.70 -13.45
CA PRO A 178 9.96 -10.19 -14.32
C PRO A 178 10.47 -11.21 -15.34
N LYS A 179 10.88 -10.69 -16.51
CA LYS A 179 11.63 -11.43 -17.52
C LYS A 179 12.92 -11.96 -16.87
N HIS A 180 13.36 -13.19 -17.09
CA HIS A 180 12.81 -14.22 -17.96
C HIS A 180 12.27 -15.41 -17.16
N SER A 181 12.05 -15.25 -15.84
CA SER A 181 11.46 -16.30 -15.01
C SER A 181 9.93 -16.33 -15.09
N PHE A 182 9.31 -15.16 -15.31
CA PHE A 182 7.85 -14.98 -15.34
C PHE A 182 7.14 -15.64 -14.13
N SER A 183 7.80 -15.58 -12.96
CA SER A 183 7.35 -16.30 -11.78
C SER A 183 6.12 -15.66 -11.15
N LYS A 184 5.03 -16.43 -11.04
CA LYS A 184 3.84 -16.03 -10.27
C LYS A 184 4.16 -15.81 -8.79
N ALA A 185 5.04 -16.64 -8.20
CA ALA A 185 5.45 -16.44 -6.81
C ALA A 185 6.11 -15.08 -6.61
N VAL A 186 6.95 -14.62 -7.55
CA VAL A 186 7.52 -13.27 -7.49
C VAL A 186 6.42 -12.21 -7.60
N ALA A 187 5.49 -12.33 -8.55
CA ALA A 187 4.37 -11.38 -8.67
C ALA A 187 3.48 -11.29 -7.41
N ARG A 188 3.42 -12.36 -6.61
CA ARG A 188 2.66 -12.40 -5.36
C ARG A 188 3.45 -11.99 -4.12
N GLN A 189 4.75 -11.73 -4.24
CA GLN A 189 5.50 -11.13 -3.13
C GLN A 189 5.04 -9.68 -2.93
N PRO A 190 4.70 -9.25 -1.71
CA PRO A 190 4.37 -7.85 -1.42
C PRO A 190 5.46 -6.86 -1.89
N GLU A 191 6.73 -7.27 -1.82
CA GLU A 191 7.87 -6.48 -2.26
C GLU A 191 7.83 -6.11 -3.74
N THR A 192 7.20 -6.93 -4.59
CA THR A 192 7.01 -6.60 -6.01
C THR A 192 6.12 -5.37 -6.18
N CYS A 193 5.06 -5.26 -5.39
CA CYS A 193 4.24 -4.05 -5.38
C CYS A 193 5.01 -2.88 -4.77
N GLY A 194 5.80 -3.15 -3.72
CA GLY A 194 6.62 -2.19 -2.99
C GLY A 194 7.77 -1.57 -3.78
N GLU A 195 8.06 -2.04 -5.00
CA GLU A 195 8.96 -1.33 -5.92
C GLU A 195 8.42 0.06 -6.30
N CYS A 196 7.10 0.18 -6.48
CA CYS A 196 6.42 1.42 -6.86
C CYS A 196 5.49 1.98 -5.76
N HIS A 197 4.82 1.10 -5.01
CA HIS A 197 3.84 1.43 -3.98
C HIS A 197 4.49 1.67 -2.62
N ILE A 198 5.34 2.69 -2.56
CA ILE A 198 6.23 3.00 -1.45
C ILE A 198 6.32 4.51 -1.22
N GLY A 199 6.84 4.89 -0.07
CA GLY A 199 7.36 6.23 0.14
C GLY A 199 6.27 7.23 0.51
N PRO A 200 6.57 8.52 0.39
CA PRO A 200 5.88 9.52 1.19
C PRO A 200 4.44 9.79 0.75
N ASP A 201 4.11 9.57 -0.52
CA ASP A 201 2.81 9.88 -1.08
C ASP A 201 1.90 8.66 -1.24
N HIS A 202 2.44 7.45 -1.27
CA HIS A 202 1.64 6.25 -1.30
C HIS A 202 2.40 5.07 -0.66
N PRO A 203 2.53 5.04 0.68
CA PRO A 203 3.32 4.03 1.40
C PRO A 203 2.55 2.72 1.60
N GLN A 204 2.02 2.11 0.52
CA GLN A 204 1.18 0.93 0.70
C GLN A 204 1.97 -0.30 1.16
N ILE A 205 3.25 -0.44 0.78
CA ILE A 205 4.08 -1.52 1.29
C ILE A 205 4.38 -1.35 2.78
N GLU A 206 4.68 -0.14 3.24
CA GLU A 206 4.93 0.14 4.66
C GLU A 206 3.66 -0.09 5.49
N ILE A 207 2.50 0.37 5.00
CA ILE A 207 1.20 0.11 5.61
C ILE A 207 0.91 -1.40 5.70
N TYR A 208 1.16 -2.14 4.61
CA TYR A 208 0.99 -3.59 4.62
C TYR A 208 1.89 -4.26 5.65
N LEU A 209 3.17 -3.89 5.70
CA LEU A 209 4.15 -4.47 6.60
C LEU A 209 3.85 -4.18 8.08
N GLU A 210 3.31 -3.00 8.43
CA GLU A 210 2.89 -2.73 9.82
C GLU A 210 1.58 -3.45 10.20
N SER A 211 0.72 -3.73 9.22
CA SER A 211 -0.58 -4.34 9.45
C SER A 211 -0.47 -5.77 10.02
N LYS A 212 -1.55 -6.27 10.61
CA LYS A 212 -1.61 -7.68 11.03
C LYS A 212 -1.44 -8.65 9.85
N HIS A 213 -1.87 -8.27 8.64
CA HIS A 213 -1.68 -9.09 7.45
C HIS A 213 -0.19 -9.26 7.12
N GLY A 214 0.57 -8.17 7.04
CA GLY A 214 2.01 -8.22 6.77
C GLY A 214 2.81 -8.90 7.88
N ASN A 215 2.45 -8.67 9.14
CA ASN A 215 3.06 -9.35 10.29
C ASN A 215 2.91 -10.88 10.21
N ILE A 216 1.71 -11.36 9.90
CA ILE A 216 1.44 -12.81 9.77
C ILE A 216 2.17 -13.36 8.56
N PHE A 217 2.11 -12.66 7.41
CA PHE A 217 2.78 -13.08 6.18
C PHE A 217 4.27 -13.26 6.42
N ARG A 218 4.95 -12.23 6.96
CA ARG A 218 6.39 -12.30 7.25
C ARG A 218 6.76 -13.46 8.17
N SER A 219 5.87 -13.82 9.12
CA SER A 219 6.12 -14.93 10.04
C SER A 219 5.96 -16.32 9.40
N GLN A 220 5.30 -16.41 8.24
CA GLN A 220 4.91 -17.68 7.61
C GLN A 220 5.37 -17.82 6.15
N GLU A 221 5.86 -16.77 5.51
CA GLU A 221 6.16 -16.69 4.06
C GLU A 221 6.95 -17.89 3.53
N LYS A 222 7.90 -18.42 4.31
CA LYS A 222 8.73 -19.58 3.93
C LYS A 222 7.96 -20.89 3.79
N LYS A 223 6.74 -20.97 4.31
CA LYS A 223 5.86 -22.15 4.28
C LYS A 223 4.73 -22.00 3.26
N LEU A 224 4.54 -20.81 2.71
CA LEU A 224 3.48 -20.53 1.76
C LEU A 224 3.97 -20.88 0.35
N ASP A 225 3.16 -21.61 -0.41
CA ASP A 225 3.35 -21.71 -1.85
C ASP A 225 2.68 -20.49 -2.50
N LEU A 226 3.46 -19.58 -3.06
CA LEU A 226 2.96 -18.41 -3.79
C LEU A 226 2.80 -18.66 -5.30
N ASN A 227 3.18 -19.84 -5.81
CA ASN A 227 2.98 -20.22 -7.22
C ASN A 227 1.58 -20.75 -7.51
N TYR A 228 0.65 -20.71 -6.55
CA TYR A 228 -0.72 -21.23 -6.71
C TYR A 228 -1.47 -20.64 -7.92
N SER A 229 -2.55 -21.31 -8.31
CA SER A 229 -3.53 -20.74 -9.23
C SER A 229 -4.74 -20.26 -8.45
N SER A 230 -5.18 -19.04 -8.74
CA SER A 230 -6.47 -18.49 -8.29
C SER A 230 -7.48 -18.44 -9.44
N LYS A 231 -7.21 -19.19 -10.52
CA LYS A 231 -8.20 -19.44 -11.58
C LYS A 231 -9.21 -20.49 -11.07
N ASP A 232 -10.35 -20.57 -11.74
CA ASP A 232 -11.37 -21.62 -11.54
C ASP A 232 -12.33 -21.44 -10.35
N GLY A 233 -12.40 -20.26 -9.71
CA GLY A 233 -13.37 -20.04 -8.63
C GLY A 233 -13.12 -20.93 -7.41
N LYS A 234 -11.86 -21.24 -7.12
CA LYS A 234 -11.44 -22.00 -5.94
C LYS A 234 -11.12 -21.05 -4.78
N PRO A 235 -11.21 -21.53 -3.53
CA PRO A 235 -10.72 -20.75 -2.38
C PRO A 235 -9.24 -20.40 -2.56
N ILE A 236 -8.85 -19.23 -2.05
CA ILE A 236 -7.44 -18.82 -1.99
C ILE A 236 -6.70 -19.78 -1.04
N PRO A 237 -5.61 -20.43 -1.46
CA PRO A 237 -4.96 -21.50 -0.70
C PRO A 237 -4.01 -21.02 0.40
N ILE A 238 -3.81 -19.71 0.55
CA ILE A 238 -2.98 -19.13 1.60
C ILE A 238 -3.87 -18.52 2.69
N ASP A 239 -3.49 -18.76 3.95
CA ASP A 239 -4.26 -18.33 5.13
C ASP A 239 -4.01 -16.87 5.53
N VAL A 240 -3.18 -16.15 4.76
CA VAL A 240 -2.84 -14.75 4.99
C VAL A 240 -2.79 -14.00 3.65
N PRO A 241 -3.45 -12.84 3.53
CA PRO A 241 -3.47 -12.13 2.27
C PRO A 241 -2.14 -11.42 1.98
N VAL A 242 -1.79 -11.39 0.70
CA VAL A 242 -0.80 -10.49 0.10
C VAL A 242 -1.51 -9.44 -0.76
N CYS A 243 -0.77 -8.53 -1.37
CA CYS A 243 -1.31 -7.47 -2.23
C CYS A 243 -2.21 -8.04 -3.35
N THR A 244 -1.74 -9.09 -4.05
CA THR A 244 -2.53 -9.73 -5.12
C THR A 244 -3.79 -10.40 -4.60
N THR A 245 -3.80 -10.92 -3.37
CA THR A 245 -4.98 -11.57 -2.79
C THR A 245 -6.19 -10.64 -2.82
N CYS A 246 -5.99 -9.38 -2.39
CA CYS A 246 -7.05 -8.38 -2.34
C CYS A 246 -7.33 -7.76 -3.71
N HIS A 247 -6.30 -7.48 -4.51
CA HIS A 247 -6.42 -6.67 -5.71
C HIS A 247 -6.60 -7.45 -7.03
N MET A 248 -6.19 -8.71 -7.10
CA MET A 248 -6.05 -9.45 -8.38
C MET A 248 -6.51 -10.91 -8.32
N ASP A 249 -6.19 -11.67 -7.27
CA ASP A 249 -6.51 -13.09 -7.16
C ASP A 249 -8.03 -13.31 -7.04
N GLY A 250 -8.50 -14.42 -7.59
CA GLY A 250 -9.90 -14.86 -7.49
C GLY A 250 -10.15 -15.72 -6.26
N ASN A 251 -11.42 -15.82 -5.88
CA ASN A 251 -11.95 -16.78 -4.90
C ASN A 251 -13.24 -17.42 -5.45
N GLU A 252 -14.00 -18.12 -4.62
CA GLU A 252 -15.24 -18.82 -4.99
C GLU A 252 -16.32 -17.90 -5.56
N THR A 253 -16.25 -16.61 -5.26
CA THR A 253 -17.26 -15.61 -5.62
C THR A 253 -16.73 -14.51 -6.53
N GLN A 254 -15.41 -14.40 -6.67
CA GLN A 254 -14.76 -13.38 -7.49
C GLN A 254 -13.79 -13.99 -8.48
N PRO A 255 -13.89 -13.63 -9.77
CA PRO A 255 -12.86 -14.00 -10.72
C PRO A 255 -11.54 -13.31 -10.39
N MET A 256 -10.44 -13.96 -10.77
CA MET A 256 -9.15 -13.26 -10.83
C MET A 256 -9.17 -12.22 -11.95
N THR A 257 -8.30 -11.21 -11.86
CA THR A 257 -8.21 -10.16 -12.88
C THR A 257 -6.83 -9.51 -12.90
N HIS A 258 -6.38 -9.06 -14.07
CA HIS A 258 -5.26 -8.12 -14.22
C HIS A 258 -5.71 -6.65 -14.17
N ASN A 259 -7.01 -6.40 -14.05
CA ASN A 259 -7.54 -5.06 -13.82
C ASN A 259 -7.52 -4.71 -12.32
N VAL A 260 -6.41 -4.14 -11.85
CA VAL A 260 -6.24 -3.72 -10.44
C VAL A 260 -7.25 -2.66 -9.99
N SER A 261 -7.98 -2.02 -10.91
CA SER A 261 -9.03 -1.03 -10.62
C SER A 261 -10.42 -1.65 -10.42
N ALA A 262 -10.57 -2.97 -10.63
CA ALA A 262 -11.85 -3.68 -10.58
C ALA A 262 -12.52 -3.68 -9.20
N ARG A 263 -11.73 -3.49 -8.14
CA ARG A 263 -12.15 -3.62 -6.73
C ARG A 263 -12.00 -2.34 -5.91
N LEU A 264 -11.55 -1.25 -6.53
CA LEU A 264 -11.36 0.03 -5.84
C LEU A 264 -12.73 0.73 -5.67
N ALA A 265 -13.06 1.18 -4.47
CA ALA A 265 -14.30 1.93 -4.21
C ALA A 265 -14.07 3.45 -4.11
N TRP A 266 -12.81 3.87 -3.91
CA TRP A 266 -12.40 5.26 -3.75
C TRP A 266 -11.25 5.64 -4.67
N GLU A 267 -11.19 6.92 -4.99
CA GLU A 267 -10.04 7.60 -5.58
C GLU A 267 -9.23 8.32 -4.50
N SER A 268 -8.66 7.57 -3.56
CA SER A 268 -7.95 8.14 -2.40
C SER A 268 -6.57 8.72 -2.74
N GLN A 269 -6.01 8.38 -3.91
CA GLN A 269 -4.80 9.04 -4.43
C GLN A 269 -5.07 10.48 -4.90
N ALA A 270 -6.32 10.80 -5.26
CA ALA A 270 -6.65 12.11 -5.79
C ALA A 270 -6.58 13.16 -4.67
N ALA A 271 -6.48 14.43 -5.08
CA ALA A 271 -6.43 15.53 -4.14
C ALA A 271 -7.71 15.62 -3.28
N TRP A 272 -8.86 15.26 -3.85
CA TRP A 272 -10.12 15.10 -3.14
C TRP A 272 -10.53 13.63 -3.21
N SER A 273 -10.97 13.05 -2.10
CA SER A 273 -11.54 11.71 -2.11
C SER A 273 -12.93 11.73 -2.73
N PHE A 274 -13.16 10.86 -3.71
CA PHE A 274 -14.47 10.62 -4.30
C PHE A 274 -14.65 9.15 -4.65
N ARG A 275 -15.90 8.72 -4.76
CA ARG A 275 -16.24 7.36 -5.20
C ARG A 275 -15.81 7.17 -6.65
N THR A 276 -15.15 6.06 -6.95
CA THR A 276 -14.64 5.83 -8.29
C THR A 276 -15.77 5.67 -9.31
N VAL A 277 -15.56 6.21 -10.50
CA VAL A 277 -16.42 6.07 -11.69
C VAL A 277 -15.66 5.44 -12.87
N TRP A 278 -14.44 4.94 -12.63
CA TRP A 278 -13.60 4.37 -13.68
C TRP A 278 -14.22 3.09 -14.24
N LEU A 279 -14.53 3.04 -15.53
CA LEU A 279 -15.20 1.90 -16.17
C LEU A 279 -16.52 1.52 -15.47
N GLU A 280 -17.30 2.50 -15.05
CA GLU A 280 -18.61 2.25 -14.42
C GLU A 280 -19.55 1.47 -15.37
N GLU A 281 -19.43 1.70 -16.66
CA GLU A 281 -20.20 1.03 -17.72
C GLU A 281 -19.95 -0.49 -17.81
N SER A 282 -18.75 -0.96 -17.45
CA SER A 282 -18.38 -2.39 -17.55
C SER A 282 -18.17 -3.06 -16.19
N LEU A 283 -17.64 -2.32 -15.21
CA LEU A 283 -17.38 -2.81 -13.86
C LEU A 283 -18.49 -2.43 -12.87
N GLY A 284 -19.46 -1.62 -13.26
CA GLY A 284 -20.49 -1.11 -12.37
C GLY A 284 -19.99 -0.01 -11.43
N ASN A 285 -20.92 0.53 -10.65
CA ASN A 285 -20.67 1.62 -9.73
C ASN A 285 -19.73 1.21 -8.56
N TRP A 286 -19.36 2.18 -7.75
CA TRP A 286 -18.47 1.97 -6.60
C TRP A 286 -19.00 0.92 -5.61
N GLU A 287 -20.32 0.76 -5.45
CA GLU A 287 -20.91 -0.26 -4.57
C GLU A 287 -20.65 -1.67 -5.09
N MET A 288 -20.75 -1.87 -6.40
CA MET A 288 -20.39 -3.15 -7.02
C MET A 288 -18.91 -3.44 -6.81
N LYS A 289 -18.02 -2.45 -7.00
CA LYS A 289 -16.58 -2.62 -6.74
C LYS A 289 -16.27 -2.90 -5.27
N ARG A 290 -16.93 -2.20 -4.35
CA ARG A 290 -16.88 -2.47 -2.89
C ARG A 290 -17.29 -3.91 -2.60
N SER A 291 -18.37 -4.39 -3.21
CA SER A 291 -18.86 -5.76 -2.99
C SER A 291 -17.84 -6.82 -3.42
N ARG A 292 -17.09 -6.57 -4.50
CA ARG A 292 -15.97 -7.43 -4.91
C ARG A 292 -14.88 -7.47 -3.85
N MET A 293 -14.44 -6.31 -3.34
CA MET A 293 -13.45 -6.27 -2.25
C MET A 293 -13.95 -6.99 -1.00
N GLU A 294 -15.17 -6.69 -0.54
CA GLU A 294 -15.76 -7.32 0.65
C GLU A 294 -15.86 -8.85 0.51
N SER A 295 -16.14 -9.35 -0.69
CA SER A 295 -16.22 -10.79 -0.93
C SER A 295 -14.87 -11.51 -0.81
N ILE A 296 -13.75 -10.83 -1.03
CA ILE A 296 -12.42 -11.36 -0.69
C ILE A 296 -12.27 -11.40 0.83
N CYS A 297 -12.63 -10.32 1.53
CA CYS A 297 -12.54 -10.25 2.99
C CYS A 297 -13.37 -11.35 3.68
N LYS A 298 -14.51 -11.74 3.10
CA LYS A 298 -15.42 -12.78 3.61
C LYS A 298 -14.79 -14.18 3.62
N SER A 299 -13.70 -14.42 2.89
CA SER A 299 -12.97 -15.68 2.98
C SER A 299 -12.34 -15.89 4.38
N CYS A 300 -12.11 -14.82 5.15
CA CYS A 300 -11.46 -14.91 6.47
C CYS A 300 -12.21 -14.16 7.60
N HIS A 301 -13.05 -13.18 7.28
CA HIS A 301 -13.65 -12.28 8.27
C HIS A 301 -15.18 -12.34 8.30
N ALA A 302 -15.72 -12.11 9.50
CA ALA A 302 -17.16 -11.99 9.69
C ALA A 302 -17.71 -10.70 9.03
N PRO A 303 -18.93 -10.72 8.46
CA PRO A 303 -19.52 -9.56 7.78
C PRO A 303 -19.59 -8.28 8.63
N ASP A 304 -19.89 -8.37 9.92
CA ASP A 304 -19.98 -7.20 10.81
C ASP A 304 -18.64 -6.47 10.97
N PHE A 305 -17.54 -7.23 11.07
CA PHE A 305 -16.19 -6.69 11.12
C PHE A 305 -15.86 -5.94 9.82
N ILE A 306 -16.09 -6.60 8.68
CA ILE A 306 -15.83 -6.05 7.34
C ILE A 306 -16.61 -4.74 7.16
N GLN A 307 -17.92 -4.76 7.42
CA GLN A 307 -18.80 -3.61 7.26
C GLN A 307 -18.36 -2.44 8.14
N THR A 308 -18.09 -2.70 9.43
CA THR A 308 -17.70 -1.66 10.38
C THR A 308 -16.35 -1.05 10.03
N TYR A 309 -15.37 -1.90 9.70
CA TYR A 309 -14.02 -1.46 9.36
C TYR A 309 -14.04 -0.57 8.10
N LEU A 310 -14.68 -1.04 7.03
CA LEU A 310 -14.73 -0.31 5.76
C LEU A 310 -15.60 0.94 5.84
N LEU A 311 -16.69 0.94 6.62
CA LEU A 311 -17.45 2.16 6.91
C LEU A 311 -16.59 3.19 7.65
N THR A 312 -15.77 2.77 8.62
CA THR A 312 -14.88 3.68 9.34
C THR A 312 -13.84 4.30 8.38
N ALA A 313 -13.27 3.50 7.48
CA ALA A 313 -12.36 3.99 6.44
C ALA A 313 -13.04 4.97 5.45
N ASP A 314 -14.32 4.72 5.13
CA ASP A 314 -15.12 5.63 4.28
C ASP A 314 -15.36 6.98 4.97
N LEU A 315 -15.67 6.98 6.28
CA LEU A 315 -15.83 8.20 7.06
C LEU A 315 -14.50 8.98 7.17
N ILE A 316 -13.35 8.29 7.23
CA ILE A 316 -12.03 8.92 7.21
C ILE A 316 -11.75 9.64 5.89
N ASN A 317 -12.10 9.03 4.75
CA ASN A 317 -12.00 9.69 3.45
C ASN A 317 -12.82 10.99 3.40
N LEU A 318 -14.02 10.99 3.98
CA LEU A 318 -14.87 12.17 4.08
C LEU A 318 -14.30 13.20 5.07
N GLN A 319 -13.75 12.75 6.20
CA GLN A 319 -13.11 13.64 7.18
C GLN A 319 -11.92 14.39 6.57
N TYR A 320 -11.10 13.69 5.77
CA TYR A 320 -10.01 14.31 5.03
C TYR A 320 -10.51 15.44 4.12
N ASN A 321 -11.61 15.22 3.38
CA ASN A 321 -12.16 16.24 2.49
C ASN A 321 -12.52 17.54 3.25
N GLU A 322 -13.06 17.42 4.46
CA GLU A 322 -13.42 18.60 5.26
C GLU A 322 -12.19 19.37 5.77
N ILE A 323 -11.11 18.67 6.12
CA ILE A 323 -9.83 19.33 6.48
C ILE A 323 -9.23 20.02 5.26
N ARG A 324 -9.19 19.31 4.11
CA ARG A 324 -8.71 19.88 2.85
C ARG A 324 -9.49 21.14 2.46
N ARG A 325 -10.80 21.18 2.69
CA ARG A 325 -11.65 22.35 2.42
C ARG A 325 -11.17 23.58 3.17
N ILE A 326 -10.74 23.43 4.43
CA ILE A 326 -10.17 24.53 5.23
C ILE A 326 -8.84 25.01 4.63
N ILE A 327 -7.93 24.08 4.32
CA ILE A 327 -6.60 24.41 3.79
C ILE A 327 -6.70 25.10 2.43
N VAL A 328 -7.47 24.53 1.48
CA VAL A 328 -7.70 25.12 0.16
C VAL A 328 -8.43 26.46 0.27
N GLY A 329 -9.42 26.55 1.16
CA GLY A 329 -10.16 27.79 1.42
C GLY A 329 -9.25 28.91 1.93
N MET A 330 -8.33 28.58 2.85
CA MET A 330 -7.36 29.54 3.36
C MET A 330 -6.38 30.00 2.28
N ASN A 331 -5.78 29.08 1.52
CA ASN A 331 -4.85 29.45 0.45
C ASN A 331 -5.53 30.36 -0.59
N LYS A 332 -6.76 30.01 -1.00
CA LYS A 332 -7.57 30.84 -1.91
C LYS A 332 -7.83 32.24 -1.34
N LYS A 333 -8.22 32.32 -0.06
CA LYS A 333 -8.47 33.58 0.65
C LYS A 333 -7.22 34.46 0.72
N LEU A 334 -6.06 33.88 1.04
CA LEU A 334 -4.79 34.61 1.08
C LEU A 334 -4.42 35.15 -0.30
N THR A 335 -4.62 34.34 -1.34
CA THR A 335 -4.35 34.76 -2.71
C THR A 335 -5.27 35.92 -3.16
N GLU A 336 -6.58 35.81 -2.90
CA GLU A 336 -7.55 36.85 -3.27
C GLU A 336 -7.27 38.19 -2.58
N LYS A 337 -6.68 38.15 -1.38
CA LYS A 337 -6.25 39.34 -0.64
C LYS A 337 -4.87 39.87 -1.04
N GLY A 338 -4.19 39.24 -2.01
CA GLY A 338 -2.83 39.58 -2.42
C GLY A 338 -1.78 39.33 -1.33
N MET A 339 -2.09 38.48 -0.34
CA MET A 339 -1.17 38.09 0.73
C MET A 339 -0.20 37.00 0.29
N VAL A 340 -0.57 36.26 -0.75
CA VAL A 340 0.20 35.22 -1.44
C VAL A 340 0.20 35.59 -2.92
N SER A 341 1.37 35.60 -3.53
CA SER A 341 1.52 35.91 -4.96
C SER A 341 1.19 34.67 -5.79
N ARG A 342 0.70 34.86 -7.02
CA ARG A 342 0.62 33.78 -8.01
C ARG A 342 1.69 33.96 -9.05
N LEU A 343 2.25 32.87 -9.55
CA LEU A 343 3.10 32.96 -10.72
C LEU A 343 2.26 33.33 -11.95
N GLU A 344 2.69 34.40 -12.62
CA GLU A 344 2.13 34.86 -13.88
C GLU A 344 3.24 34.94 -14.93
N LYS A 345 2.99 34.36 -16.10
CA LYS A 345 3.88 34.48 -17.26
C LYS A 345 3.04 34.60 -18.52
N ASP A 346 3.39 35.56 -19.39
CA ASP A 346 2.72 35.83 -20.66
C ASP A 346 1.20 36.04 -20.52
N GLY A 347 0.76 36.70 -19.44
CA GLY A 347 -0.65 36.94 -19.12
C GLY A 347 -1.43 35.69 -18.72
N LYS A 348 -0.75 34.56 -18.46
CA LYS A 348 -1.33 33.34 -17.93
C LYS A 348 -0.96 33.16 -16.47
N PHE A 349 -1.97 32.94 -15.64
CA PHE A 349 -1.78 32.45 -14.29
C PHE A 349 -1.52 30.96 -14.32
N TYR A 350 -0.53 30.56 -13.54
CA TYR A 350 -0.25 29.17 -13.28
C TYR A 350 -0.73 28.88 -11.86
N SER A 351 -1.62 27.90 -11.75
CA SER A 351 -2.18 27.43 -10.48
C SER A 351 -2.03 25.93 -10.32
N ASP A 352 -1.33 25.28 -11.26
CA ASP A 352 -0.99 23.87 -11.12
C ASP A 352 0.10 23.78 -10.06
N PRO A 353 -0.12 23.06 -8.95
CA PRO A 353 0.89 22.89 -7.92
C PRO A 353 2.22 22.42 -8.49
N VAL A 354 2.20 21.70 -9.61
CA VAL A 354 3.37 21.07 -10.22
C VAL A 354 4.25 22.06 -10.99
N LEU A 355 3.67 23.14 -11.54
CA LEU A 355 4.44 24.19 -12.18
C LEU A 355 4.77 25.32 -11.20
N THR A 356 3.88 25.64 -10.26
CA THR A 356 3.89 26.92 -9.51
C THR A 356 3.18 26.89 -8.16
N GLY A 357 3.29 25.82 -7.36
CA GLY A 357 2.61 25.75 -6.05
C GLY A 357 3.53 25.53 -4.87
N TRP A 358 4.74 26.11 -4.88
CA TRP A 358 5.79 25.78 -3.92
C TRP A 358 6.64 26.96 -3.46
N ASP A 359 6.54 28.11 -4.10
CA ASP A 359 7.38 29.27 -3.81
C ASP A 359 6.88 30.08 -2.61
N GLU A 360 5.59 29.94 -2.25
CA GLU A 360 5.03 30.48 -1.01
C GLU A 360 4.59 29.35 -0.06
N GLU A 361 4.79 29.58 1.25
CA GLU A 361 4.54 28.61 2.33
C GLU A 361 3.12 28.02 2.29
N SER A 362 2.10 28.85 2.05
CA SER A 362 0.71 28.37 1.99
C SER A 362 0.48 27.39 0.84
N GLU A 363 1.18 27.54 -0.27
CA GLU A 363 1.04 26.65 -1.41
C GLU A 363 1.76 25.31 -1.15
N TYR A 364 2.95 25.36 -0.56
CA TYR A 364 3.66 24.19 -0.07
C TYR A 364 2.81 23.38 0.92
N LEU A 365 2.31 24.02 1.98
CA LEU A 365 1.47 23.37 2.99
C LEU A 365 0.19 22.80 2.38
N MET A 366 -0.42 23.52 1.43
CA MET A 366 -1.60 23.03 0.72
C MET A 366 -1.29 21.76 -0.07
N TYR A 367 -0.13 21.70 -0.75
CA TYR A 367 0.32 20.52 -1.49
C TYR A 367 0.63 19.36 -0.53
N HIS A 368 1.48 19.62 0.45
CA HIS A 368 2.03 18.62 1.37
C HIS A 368 0.90 17.88 2.10
N ALA A 369 -0.08 18.64 2.60
CA ALA A 369 -1.25 18.12 3.30
C ALA A 369 -2.11 17.16 2.46
N TRP A 370 -2.08 17.24 1.13
CA TRP A 370 -2.92 16.41 0.27
C TRP A 370 -2.16 15.25 -0.37
N HIS A 371 -0.96 15.55 -0.89
CA HIS A 371 -0.17 14.62 -1.70
C HIS A 371 0.58 13.64 -0.81
N HIS A 372 1.10 14.09 0.33
CA HIS A 372 1.86 13.25 1.25
C HIS A 372 0.93 12.81 2.38
N GLU A 373 0.67 13.72 3.31
CA GLU A 373 0.03 13.40 4.59
C GLU A 373 -1.43 12.95 4.44
N GLY A 374 -2.16 13.61 3.54
CA GLY A 374 -3.53 13.23 3.23
C GLY A 374 -3.62 11.82 2.66
N ARG A 375 -2.74 11.46 1.72
CA ARG A 375 -2.75 10.12 1.11
C ARG A 375 -2.40 9.06 2.16
N ARG A 376 -1.41 9.30 3.02
CA ARG A 376 -1.09 8.42 4.15
C ARG A 376 -2.28 8.19 5.07
N PHE A 377 -2.94 9.27 5.48
CA PHE A 377 -4.12 9.21 6.34
C PHE A 377 -5.22 8.29 5.76
N ARG A 378 -5.52 8.44 4.47
CA ARG A 378 -6.57 7.66 3.79
C ARG A 378 -6.16 6.21 3.53
N PHE A 379 -4.94 5.99 3.02
CA PHE A 379 -4.45 4.65 2.71
C PHE A 379 -4.24 3.82 3.99
N GLY A 380 -3.73 4.43 5.07
CA GLY A 380 -3.60 3.78 6.37
C GLY A 380 -4.96 3.27 6.88
N ALA A 381 -6.00 4.09 6.73
CA ALA A 381 -7.35 3.74 7.15
C ALA A 381 -7.97 2.60 6.31
N GLU A 382 -7.58 2.46 5.05
CA GLU A 382 -8.11 1.46 4.13
C GLU A 382 -7.42 0.09 4.26
N MET A 383 -6.16 0.04 4.72
CA MET A 383 -5.32 -1.16 4.70
C MET A 383 -4.76 -1.58 6.07
N MET A 384 -5.45 -1.20 7.15
CA MET A 384 -5.11 -1.55 8.54
C MET A 384 -3.77 -0.99 9.02
N GLY A 385 -3.38 0.17 8.49
CA GLY A 385 -2.22 0.92 8.93
C GLY A 385 -2.58 1.95 10.01
N ALA A 386 -2.55 1.56 11.28
CA ALA A 386 -2.96 2.42 12.39
C ALA A 386 -2.01 3.62 12.57
N ASP A 387 -0.70 3.43 12.39
CA ASP A 387 0.28 4.51 12.56
C ASP A 387 0.21 5.48 11.37
N TYR A 388 0.04 4.94 10.16
CA TYR A 388 -0.23 5.72 8.94
C TYR A 388 -1.57 6.45 8.94
N THR A 389 -2.56 5.95 9.68
CA THR A 389 -3.81 6.69 9.89
C THR A 389 -3.58 7.84 10.87
N GLN A 390 -2.85 7.58 11.97
CA GLN A 390 -2.75 8.51 13.09
C GLN A 390 -1.54 9.45 12.98
N TRP A 391 -0.34 8.93 13.22
CA TRP A 391 0.87 9.72 13.44
C TRP A 391 1.57 10.15 12.16
N HIS A 392 1.57 9.28 11.14
CA HIS A 392 2.01 9.64 9.79
C HIS A 392 0.87 10.14 8.89
N GLY A 393 -0.33 10.32 9.45
CA GLY A 393 -1.55 10.66 8.70
C GLY A 393 -2.20 11.93 9.23
N ILE A 394 -3.31 11.77 9.95
CA ILE A 394 -4.12 12.92 10.43
C ILE A 394 -3.32 13.93 11.23
N TRP A 395 -2.35 13.48 12.04
CA TRP A 395 -1.49 14.38 12.81
C TRP A 395 -0.75 15.36 11.90
N GLU A 396 -0.09 14.86 10.87
CA GLU A 396 0.68 15.67 9.93
C GLU A 396 -0.23 16.57 9.07
N VAL A 397 -1.40 16.06 8.63
CA VAL A 397 -2.40 16.89 7.93
C VAL A 397 -2.88 18.06 8.80
N GLN A 398 -3.08 17.81 10.10
CA GLN A 398 -3.47 18.86 11.04
C GLN A 398 -2.32 19.82 11.35
N ASP A 399 -1.07 19.34 11.40
CA ASP A 399 0.09 20.22 11.57
C ASP A 399 0.23 21.19 10.38
N ASP A 400 0.09 20.68 9.15
CA ASP A 400 0.06 21.53 7.94
C ASP A 400 -1.07 22.57 8.01
N MET A 401 -2.26 22.18 8.48
CA MET A 401 -3.37 23.12 8.69
C MET A 401 -3.03 24.18 9.74
N VAL A 402 -2.41 23.79 10.86
CA VAL A 402 -1.99 24.69 11.94
C VAL A 402 -0.94 25.68 11.43
N ASN A 403 0.04 25.21 10.68
CA ASN A 403 1.09 26.06 10.10
C ASN A 403 0.52 27.00 9.04
N MET A 404 -0.48 26.56 8.27
CA MET A 404 -1.23 27.42 7.35
C MET A 404 -1.92 28.57 8.09
N PHE A 405 -2.56 28.30 9.23
CA PHE A 405 -3.16 29.35 10.06
C PHE A 405 -2.12 30.30 10.67
N LYS A 406 -0.98 29.80 11.13
CA LYS A 406 0.11 30.66 11.64
C LYS A 406 0.64 31.58 10.54
N PHE A 407 0.94 31.03 9.37
CA PHE A 407 1.40 31.79 8.21
C PHE A 407 0.37 32.86 7.80
N ALA A 408 -0.92 32.50 7.72
CA ALA A 408 -1.99 33.44 7.42
C ALA A 408 -2.05 34.60 8.46
N ALA A 409 -1.85 34.30 9.75
CA ALA A 409 -1.84 35.30 10.81
C ALA A 409 -0.64 36.26 10.68
N GLU A 410 0.54 35.75 10.35
CA GLU A 410 1.76 36.53 10.09
C GLU A 410 1.60 37.46 8.88
N ARG A 411 0.98 36.97 7.81
CA ARG A 411 0.60 37.77 6.61
C ARG A 411 -0.55 38.75 6.86
N GLY A 412 -1.12 38.77 8.06
CA GLY A 412 -2.07 39.78 8.48
C GLY A 412 -3.54 39.39 8.42
N ASP A 413 -3.89 38.13 8.16
CA ASP A 413 -5.29 37.71 8.12
C ASP A 413 -5.95 37.82 9.52
N PRO A 414 -7.05 38.57 9.65
CA PRO A 414 -7.66 38.85 10.96
C PRO A 414 -8.32 37.63 11.61
N GLU A 415 -8.82 36.68 10.83
CA GLU A 415 -9.44 35.46 11.39
C GLU A 415 -8.36 34.50 11.88
N ALA A 416 -7.29 34.33 11.11
CA ALA A 416 -6.12 33.56 11.52
C ALA A 416 -5.47 34.14 12.79
N LYS A 417 -5.36 35.47 12.92
CA LYS A 417 -4.89 36.12 14.15
C LYS A 417 -5.77 35.79 15.37
N LYS A 418 -7.09 35.85 15.21
CA LYS A 418 -8.05 35.45 16.27
C LYS A 418 -7.88 33.98 16.63
N TRP A 419 -7.66 33.12 15.64
CA TRP A 419 -7.42 31.69 15.86
C TRP A 419 -6.13 31.45 16.66
N VAL A 420 -5.01 32.11 16.29
CA VAL A 420 -3.72 32.00 17.01
C VAL A 420 -3.88 32.45 18.47
N GLN A 421 -4.60 33.55 18.70
CA GLN A 421 -4.84 34.12 20.03
C GLN A 421 -5.88 33.36 20.87
N SER A 422 -6.66 32.45 20.26
CA SER A 422 -7.67 31.68 20.97
C SER A 422 -7.02 30.62 21.87
N ASN A 423 -7.52 30.51 23.10
CA ASN A 423 -7.18 29.43 24.02
C ASN A 423 -8.24 28.31 24.04
N ASP A 424 -9.24 28.38 23.16
CA ASP A 424 -10.27 27.37 23.01
C ASP A 424 -9.69 26.12 22.31
N PRO A 425 -9.70 24.93 22.93
CA PRO A 425 -9.21 23.70 22.31
C PRO A 425 -9.91 23.33 21.01
N ILE A 426 -11.16 23.77 20.79
CA ILE A 426 -11.92 23.48 19.55
C ILE A 426 -11.32 24.15 18.32
N LYS A 427 -10.45 25.14 18.49
CA LYS A 427 -9.80 25.80 17.36
C LYS A 427 -9.09 24.81 16.41
N PHE A 428 -8.66 23.65 16.89
CA PHE A 428 -8.00 22.61 16.07
C PHE A 428 -8.97 21.75 15.23
N ALA A 429 -10.28 21.92 15.39
CA ALA A 429 -11.30 21.27 14.57
C ALA A 429 -12.24 22.31 13.93
N PRO A 430 -11.76 23.22 13.07
CA PRO A 430 -12.57 24.27 12.44
C PRO A 430 -13.49 23.75 11.31
N TYR A 431 -13.80 22.46 11.30
CA TYR A 431 -14.48 21.75 10.21
C TYR A 431 -15.52 20.76 10.75
N ALA A 432 -16.39 20.29 9.85
CA ALA A 432 -17.36 19.25 10.20
C ALA A 432 -16.66 17.92 10.52
N LEU A 433 -17.15 17.23 11.54
CA LEU A 433 -16.62 15.94 11.98
C LEU A 433 -17.47 14.77 11.46
N TYR A 434 -16.79 13.68 11.09
CA TYR A 434 -17.38 12.36 10.90
C TYR A 434 -16.90 11.42 11.99
N ASP A 435 -17.79 10.56 12.47
CA ASP A 435 -17.53 9.61 13.55
C ASP A 435 -18.52 8.44 13.50
N ILE A 436 -18.22 7.36 14.21
CA ILE A 436 -19.06 6.17 14.34
C ILE A 436 -19.05 5.71 15.80
N PRO A 437 -20.21 5.31 16.38
CA PRO A 437 -20.21 4.73 17.73
C PRO A 437 -19.41 3.41 17.79
N GLY A 438 -18.34 3.43 18.59
CA GLY A 438 -17.43 2.30 18.80
C GLY A 438 -16.43 2.12 17.67
N ASN A 439 -15.86 0.92 17.53
CA ASN A 439 -14.94 0.58 16.45
C ASN A 439 -15.13 -0.89 16.00
N SER A 440 -14.29 -1.34 15.07
CA SER A 440 -14.31 -2.71 14.53
C SER A 440 -13.63 -3.75 15.43
N TRP A 441 -12.89 -3.32 16.46
CA TRP A 441 -12.06 -4.18 17.31
C TRP A 441 -12.76 -4.65 18.58
N GLY A 442 -13.98 -4.18 18.83
CA GLY A 442 -14.83 -4.60 19.94
C GLY A 442 -15.43 -3.43 20.71
N ILE A 443 -15.93 -3.72 21.91
CA ILE A 443 -16.50 -2.73 22.82
C ILE A 443 -15.47 -2.42 23.89
N ASN A 444 -15.06 -1.15 23.95
CA ASN A 444 -14.16 -0.66 24.99
C ASN A 444 -14.91 0.26 25.94
N VAL A 445 -15.03 -0.16 27.20
CA VAL A 445 -15.76 0.55 28.25
C VAL A 445 -15.03 1.85 28.59
N LEU A 446 -15.75 2.97 28.57
CA LEU A 446 -15.22 4.32 28.81
C LEU A 446 -14.18 4.84 27.79
N SER A 447 -14.01 4.16 26.64
CA SER A 447 -13.03 4.60 25.62
C SER A 447 -13.26 6.02 25.12
N ASN A 448 -14.53 6.44 25.01
CA ASN A 448 -14.94 7.71 24.41
C ASN A 448 -15.60 8.67 25.42
N THR A 449 -15.37 8.51 26.73
CA THR A 449 -15.96 9.41 27.75
C THR A 449 -15.15 10.67 28.02
N PHE A 450 -13.88 10.68 27.63
CA PHE A 450 -12.95 11.77 27.91
C PHE A 450 -12.59 12.69 26.72
N PRO A 451 -12.94 12.42 25.45
CA PRO A 451 -12.69 13.39 24.37
C PRO A 451 -13.32 14.74 24.68
N TYR A 452 -12.52 15.80 24.56
CA TYR A 452 -12.96 17.17 24.87
C TYR A 452 -14.19 17.57 24.04
N VAL A 453 -14.20 17.24 22.74
CA VAL A 453 -15.31 17.54 21.81
C VAL A 453 -16.65 16.94 22.25
N TYR A 454 -16.65 15.75 22.85
CA TYR A 454 -17.88 15.11 23.33
C TYR A 454 -18.43 15.85 24.55
N ASN A 455 -17.54 16.29 25.43
CA ASN A 455 -17.90 17.01 26.66
C ASN A 455 -18.27 18.48 26.39
N ALA A 456 -17.65 19.09 25.38
CA ALA A 456 -17.90 20.49 25.00
C ALA A 456 -19.22 20.65 24.24
N TYR A 457 -19.68 19.63 23.52
CA TYR A 457 -20.87 19.70 22.67
C TYR A 457 -21.91 18.62 23.01
N PRO A 458 -22.96 18.96 23.80
CA PRO A 458 -24.03 18.02 24.11
C PRO A 458 -24.77 17.47 22.88
N ASP A 459 -24.73 18.21 21.76
CA ASP A 459 -25.33 17.83 20.48
C ASP A 459 -24.32 17.18 19.51
N TYR A 460 -23.13 16.77 19.98
CA TYR A 460 -22.07 16.15 19.17
C TYR A 460 -22.62 15.07 18.23
N TRP A 461 -23.31 14.07 18.80
CA TRP A 461 -23.83 12.94 18.05
C TRP A 461 -24.91 13.32 17.03
N GLU A 462 -25.73 14.34 17.31
CA GLU A 462 -26.71 14.85 16.35
C GLU A 462 -26.01 15.58 15.18
N ARG A 463 -24.90 16.29 15.44
CA ARG A 463 -24.06 16.89 14.38
C ARG A 463 -23.43 15.81 13.50
N ILE A 464 -22.83 14.78 14.11
CA ILE A 464 -22.26 13.64 13.36
C ILE A 464 -23.34 12.96 12.51
N LYS A 465 -24.52 12.72 13.09
CA LYS A 465 -25.67 12.14 12.37
C LYS A 465 -26.05 12.95 11.14
N ALA A 466 -26.13 14.27 11.26
CA ALA A 466 -26.44 15.16 10.15
C ALA A 466 -25.39 15.05 9.02
N ASN A 467 -24.10 15.02 9.38
CA ASN A 467 -23.00 14.91 8.41
C ASN A 467 -23.00 13.54 7.70
N VAL A 468 -23.12 12.44 8.45
CA VAL A 468 -23.17 11.08 7.88
C VAL A 468 -24.40 10.90 7.00
N LYS A 469 -25.56 11.43 7.42
CA LYS A 469 -26.78 11.43 6.62
C LYS A 469 -26.60 12.22 5.32
N ALA A 470 -25.95 13.38 5.37
CA ALA A 470 -25.65 14.16 4.16
C ALA A 470 -24.74 13.38 3.19
N ALA A 471 -23.74 12.66 3.69
CA ALA A 471 -22.89 11.81 2.85
C ALA A 471 -23.69 10.68 2.18
N TYR A 472 -24.60 10.03 2.92
CA TYR A 472 -25.53 9.05 2.37
C TYR A 472 -26.46 9.65 1.29
N GLU A 473 -27.10 10.79 1.58
CA GLU A 473 -28.02 11.47 0.65
C GLU A 473 -27.32 11.96 -0.63
N ASN A 474 -25.99 12.13 -0.61
CA ASN A 474 -25.18 12.47 -1.77
C ASN A 474 -24.51 11.26 -2.44
N GLY A 475 -24.93 10.03 -2.12
CA GLY A 475 -24.43 8.81 -2.78
C GLY A 475 -22.99 8.42 -2.43
N LEU A 476 -22.42 9.01 -1.36
CA LEU A 476 -21.07 8.69 -0.88
C LEU A 476 -21.06 7.50 0.07
N LEU A 477 -22.21 7.12 0.63
CA LEU A 477 -22.41 5.91 1.43
C LEU A 477 -23.59 5.14 0.84
N SER A 478 -23.55 3.81 0.92
CA SER A 478 -24.68 2.97 0.49
C SER A 478 -25.78 2.93 1.55
N GLU A 479 -26.97 2.47 1.18
CA GLU A 479 -28.07 2.27 2.13
C GLU A 479 -27.67 1.30 3.26
N ALA A 480 -26.97 0.21 2.93
CA ALA A 480 -26.50 -0.76 3.92
C ALA A 480 -25.53 -0.12 4.94
N GLN A 481 -24.67 0.78 4.49
CA GLN A 481 -23.75 1.53 5.35
C GLN A 481 -24.49 2.51 6.26
N TRP A 482 -25.43 3.26 5.70
CA TRP A 482 -26.29 4.17 6.47
C TRP A 482 -27.10 3.45 7.55
N LEU A 483 -27.70 2.30 7.21
CA LEU A 483 -28.45 1.49 8.17
C LEU A 483 -27.54 0.91 9.26
N SER A 484 -26.33 0.46 8.92
CA SER A 484 -25.34 -0.03 9.90
C SER A 484 -24.90 1.07 10.86
N TRP A 485 -24.60 2.27 10.33
CA TRP A 485 -24.28 3.43 11.13
C TRP A 485 -25.46 3.82 12.05
N SER A 486 -26.68 3.85 11.50
CA SER A 486 -27.90 4.23 12.24
C SER A 486 -28.20 3.25 13.38
N LYS A 487 -28.04 1.94 13.15
CA LYS A 487 -28.16 0.92 14.19
C LYS A 487 -27.16 1.15 15.32
N ARG A 488 -25.91 1.52 14.99
CA ARG A 488 -24.89 1.87 15.98
C ARG A 488 -25.25 3.13 16.75
N TYR A 489 -25.79 4.13 16.07
CA TYR A 489 -26.28 5.38 16.66
C TYR A 489 -27.40 5.16 17.69
N GLU A 490 -28.41 4.39 17.31
CA GLU A 490 -29.56 4.06 18.18
C GLU A 490 -29.13 3.29 19.43
N ASN A 491 -28.06 2.50 19.32
CA ASN A 491 -27.48 1.71 20.40
C ASN A 491 -26.13 2.28 20.90
N LYS A 492 -25.91 3.60 20.79
CA LYS A 492 -24.59 4.22 21.04
C LYS A 492 -24.01 3.89 22.40
N GLU A 493 -24.82 3.80 23.46
CA GLU A 493 -24.33 3.48 24.81
C GLU A 493 -23.68 2.09 24.89
N HIS A 494 -24.18 1.14 24.09
CA HIS A 494 -23.60 -0.18 23.98
C HIS A 494 -22.24 -0.12 23.25
N TYR A 495 -22.20 0.52 22.09
CA TYR A 495 -21.00 0.55 21.25
C TYR A 495 -19.88 1.46 21.80
N LEU A 496 -20.24 2.54 22.50
CA LEU A 496 -19.31 3.39 23.25
C LEU A 496 -18.90 2.77 24.60
N GLY A 497 -19.48 1.61 24.94
CA GLY A 497 -19.21 0.90 26.17
C GLY A 497 -19.77 1.56 27.44
N THR A 498 -20.42 2.72 27.36
CA THR A 498 -20.95 3.48 28.51
C THR A 498 -22.10 2.77 29.23
N LYS A 499 -22.71 1.77 28.60
CA LYS A 499 -23.70 0.88 29.23
C LYS A 499 -23.11 -0.08 30.28
N TYR A 500 -21.79 -0.31 30.26
CA TYR A 500 -21.14 -1.35 31.07
C TYR A 500 -20.35 -0.75 32.25
N ASN A 501 -20.31 -1.46 33.37
CA ASN A 501 -19.52 -1.07 34.55
C ASN A 501 -18.18 -1.84 34.61
N VAL A 502 -17.08 -1.18 34.98
CA VAL A 502 -15.70 -1.73 35.01
C VAL A 502 -14.88 -1.36 36.26
N ASP A 503 -15.55 -0.96 37.36
CA ASP A 503 -14.91 -0.34 38.53
C ASP A 503 -13.64 -1.03 39.07
N SER A 504 -13.63 -2.36 39.22
CA SER A 504 -12.53 -3.05 39.91
C SER A 504 -11.22 -3.12 39.11
N VAL A 505 -11.31 -3.39 37.80
CA VAL A 505 -10.13 -3.48 36.93
C VAL A 505 -9.62 -2.09 36.58
N TYR A 506 -10.53 -1.16 36.27
CA TYR A 506 -10.16 0.22 35.94
C TYR A 506 -9.45 0.91 37.09
N LYS A 507 -9.93 0.71 38.33
CA LYS A 507 -9.30 1.27 39.54
C LYS A 507 -7.83 0.85 39.69
N ILE A 508 -7.47 -0.40 39.38
CA ILE A 508 -6.08 -0.87 39.46
C ILE A 508 -5.18 -0.05 38.53
N TYR A 509 -5.63 0.22 37.31
CA TYR A 509 -4.87 1.02 36.35
C TYR A 509 -4.78 2.49 36.79
N THR A 510 -5.89 3.09 37.24
CA THR A 510 -5.88 4.48 37.74
C THR A 510 -4.98 4.64 38.97
N ASP A 511 -4.99 3.68 39.90
CA ASP A 511 -4.12 3.72 41.08
C ASP A 511 -2.63 3.59 40.68
N ARG A 512 -2.32 2.77 39.67
CA ARG A 512 -0.95 2.65 39.11
C ARG A 512 -0.51 3.91 38.37
N ASP A 513 -1.36 4.46 37.51
CA ASP A 513 -1.09 5.67 36.75
C ASP A 513 -0.81 6.87 37.66
N ASN A 514 -1.54 6.96 38.79
CA ASN A 514 -1.25 7.95 39.83
C ASN A 514 0.15 7.78 40.46
N LEU A 515 0.62 6.55 40.64
CA LEU A 515 1.98 6.28 41.15
C LEU A 515 3.04 6.63 40.11
N ASP A 516 2.83 6.22 38.85
CA ASP A 516 3.73 6.51 37.74
C ASP A 516 3.82 8.01 37.48
N THR A 517 2.68 8.72 37.44
CA THR A 517 2.62 10.19 37.30
C THR A 517 3.37 10.90 38.44
N LYS A 518 3.18 10.48 39.69
CA LYS A 518 3.94 11.02 40.83
C LYS A 518 5.44 10.77 40.69
N SER A 519 5.83 9.58 40.24
CA SER A 519 7.23 9.23 40.01
C SER A 519 7.83 10.05 38.85
N MET A 520 7.12 10.17 37.74
CA MET A 520 7.50 11.01 36.59
C MET A 520 7.69 12.46 37.02
N ASN A 521 6.72 13.03 37.76
CA ASN A 521 6.84 14.40 38.25
C ASN A 521 8.08 14.58 39.12
N LYS A 522 8.29 13.73 40.11
CA LYS A 522 9.45 13.82 41.01
C LYS A 522 10.79 13.63 40.29
N LYS A 523 10.88 12.65 39.38
CA LYS A 523 12.15 12.19 38.78
C LYS A 523 12.50 12.91 37.48
N ALA A 524 11.53 13.48 36.78
CA ALA A 524 11.74 14.13 35.48
C ALA A 524 11.32 15.60 35.51
N VAL A 525 10.07 15.91 35.89
CA VAL A 525 9.52 17.29 35.78
C VAL A 525 10.13 18.23 36.84
N GLU A 526 10.24 17.75 38.08
CA GLU A 526 10.76 18.51 39.22
C GLU A 526 12.29 18.37 39.37
N LEU A 527 12.93 17.50 38.59
CA LEU A 527 14.37 17.29 38.64
C LEU A 527 15.11 18.54 38.17
N LYS A 528 15.78 19.21 39.11
CA LYS A 528 16.66 20.35 38.79
C LYS A 528 18.08 19.86 38.60
N LEU A 529 18.57 19.89 37.38
CA LEU A 529 19.98 19.62 37.10
C LEU A 529 20.85 20.76 37.66
N PRO A 530 22.00 20.46 38.31
CA PRO A 530 22.86 21.49 38.91
C PRO A 530 23.68 22.27 37.88
N GLY A 531 23.76 21.78 36.63
CA GLY A 531 24.47 22.44 35.55
C GLY A 531 23.72 23.68 35.06
N LYS A 532 24.47 24.76 34.76
CA LYS A 532 23.91 25.89 34.02
C LYS A 532 23.65 25.47 32.57
N PRO A 533 22.56 25.93 31.93
CA PRO A 533 22.39 25.79 30.49
C PRO A 533 23.59 26.37 29.74
N PHE A 534 24.02 25.73 28.65
CA PHE A 534 25.07 26.25 27.77
C PHE A 534 24.66 27.54 27.04
N TRP A 535 23.35 27.80 26.98
CA TRP A 535 22.73 28.99 26.43
C TRP A 535 21.57 29.42 27.32
N SER A 536 21.48 30.70 27.68
CA SER A 536 20.34 31.28 28.41
C SER A 536 19.59 32.26 27.52
N TRP A 537 18.26 32.10 27.43
CA TRP A 537 17.34 32.99 26.71
C TRP A 537 17.21 34.37 27.36
#